data_AF-A0ABD7QP91-F1
#
_entry.id   AF-A0ABD7QP91-F1
#
_cell.length_a   1.000
_cell.length_b   1.000
_cell.length_c   1.000
_cell.angle_alpha   90.00
_cell.angle_beta   90.00
_cell.angle_gamma   90.00
#
_symmetry.space_group_name_H-M   'P 1'
#
loop_
_entity.id
_entity.type
_entity.pdbx_description
1 polymer ?
#
loop_
_entity_poly.entity_id
_entity_poly.type
_entity_poly.pdbx_seq_one_letter_code
_entity_poly.pdbx_strand_id
1 'polypeptide(L)'
;MSGQYLRPPIKSGSREEALARCFEAIANNDYQTPSMEERLQQRYEKDVWYDNLEASMRPGFVPVGPMLPTDIDDRFKNYRSRYGMVSND
;
A
#
# COMPACT_ATOMS: atom_id res chain seq x y z
N MET A 1 11.48 19.48 -15.99
CA MET A 1 10.25 18.67 -15.90
C MET A 1 9.88 18.60 -14.43
N SER A 2 8.86 19.34 -13.98
CA SER A 2 8.34 19.18 -12.62
C SER A 2 7.70 17.78 -12.56
N GLY A 3 8.28 16.86 -11.78
CA GLY A 3 7.68 15.54 -11.57
C GLY A 3 6.28 15.72 -11.02
N GLN A 4 5.27 15.46 -11.85
CA GLN A 4 3.87 15.60 -11.44
C GLN A 4 3.57 14.47 -10.45
N TYR A 5 3.56 14.80 -9.17
CA TYR A 5 3.10 13.90 -8.14
C TYR A 5 1.61 13.59 -8.32
N LEU A 6 1.20 12.37 -7.99
CA LEU A 6 -0.21 11.96 -8.02
C LEU A 6 -1.02 12.87 -7.09
N ARG A 7 -2.26 13.20 -7.49
CA ARG A 7 -3.13 14.07 -6.69
C ARG A 7 -3.46 13.41 -5.36
N PRO A 8 -3.44 14.16 -4.24
CA PRO A 8 -3.84 13.62 -2.96
C PRO A 8 -5.33 13.21 -2.97
N PRO A 9 -5.73 12.21 -2.17
CA PRO A 9 -7.12 11.79 -2.08
C PRO A 9 -8.04 12.94 -1.66
N ILE A 10 -9.17 13.10 -2.34
CA ILE A 10 -10.19 14.07 -1.97
C ILE A 10 -10.78 13.66 -0.61
N LYS A 11 -10.66 14.53 0.39
CA LYS A 11 -11.26 14.31 1.70
C LYS A 11 -12.76 14.58 1.62
N SER A 12 -13.56 13.63 2.09
CA SER A 12 -15.01 13.78 2.19
C SER A 12 -15.46 14.79 3.25
N GLY A 13 -14.58 15.23 4.15
CA GLY A 13 -14.92 16.21 5.19
C GLY A 13 -15.85 15.64 6.26
N SER A 14 -16.47 16.52 7.05
CA SER A 14 -17.50 16.12 8.03
C SER A 14 -18.80 15.71 7.33
N ARG A 15 -19.72 15.11 8.09
CA ARG A 15 -21.05 14.76 7.59
C ARG A 15 -21.79 16.02 7.12
N GLU A 16 -21.71 17.09 7.89
CA GLU A 16 -22.40 18.35 7.65
C GLU A 16 -21.87 19.02 6.38
N GLU A 17 -20.56 19.01 6.17
CA GLU A 17 -19.92 19.53 4.95
C GLU A 17 -20.32 18.72 3.72
N ALA A 18 -20.36 17.38 3.84
CA ALA A 18 -20.78 16.53 2.74
C ALA A 18 -22.25 16.79 2.37
N LEU A 19 -23.14 16.94 3.35
CA LEU A 19 -24.55 17.26 3.12
C LEU A 19 -24.73 18.66 2.51
N ALA A 20 -23.98 19.66 2.99
CA ALA A 20 -24.03 21.01 2.44
C ALA A 20 -23.68 21.01 0.93
N ARG A 21 -22.61 20.31 0.53
CA ARG A 21 -22.26 20.16 -0.89
C ARG A 21 -23.34 19.45 -1.70
N CYS A 22 -23.98 18.43 -1.15
CA CYS A 22 -25.09 17.75 -1.82
C CYS A 22 -26.29 18.68 -2.02
N PHE A 23 -26.66 19.47 -1.01
CA PHE A 23 -27.76 20.41 -1.12
C PHE A 23 -27.45 21.55 -2.10
N GLU A 24 -26.22 22.07 -2.12
CA GLU A 24 -25.77 23.05 -3.12
C GLU A 24 -25.82 22.49 -4.54
N ALA A 25 -25.36 21.26 -4.75
CA ALA A 25 -25.43 20.58 -6.04
C ALA A 25 -26.88 20.42 -6.53
N ILE A 26 -27.79 20.02 -5.64
CA ILE A 26 -29.24 19.93 -5.94
C ILE A 26 -29.80 21.31 -6.29
N ALA A 27 -29.49 22.34 -5.50
CA ALA A 27 -29.97 23.70 -5.72
C ALA A 27 -29.51 24.26 -7.07
N ASN A 28 -28.30 23.92 -7.50
CA ASN A 28 -27.70 24.37 -8.76
C ASN A 28 -28.01 23.45 -9.95
N ASN A 29 -28.77 22.35 -9.76
CA ASN A 29 -28.94 21.27 -10.74
C ASN A 29 -27.61 20.71 -11.29
N ASP A 30 -26.55 20.77 -10.48
CA ASP A 30 -25.22 20.31 -10.87
C ASP A 30 -25.04 18.85 -10.46
N TYR A 31 -25.50 17.97 -11.35
CA TYR A 31 -25.36 16.52 -11.20
C TYR A 31 -24.20 15.97 -12.02
N GLN A 32 -23.22 16.82 -12.39
CA GLN A 32 -22.10 16.34 -13.20
C GLN A 32 -21.40 15.20 -12.49
N THR A 33 -21.47 14.04 -13.13
CA THR A 33 -20.74 12.86 -12.69
C THR A 33 -19.42 12.83 -13.44
N PRO A 34 -18.30 12.61 -12.74
CA PRO A 34 -17.02 12.45 -13.41
C PRO A 34 -17.10 11.29 -14.40
N SER A 35 -16.38 11.42 -15.52
CA SER A 35 -16.32 10.37 -16.52
C SER A 35 -15.74 9.08 -15.91
N MET A 36 -15.99 7.94 -16.56
CA MET A 36 -15.44 6.66 -16.07
C MET A 36 -13.90 6.69 -15.99
N GLU A 37 -13.25 7.35 -16.95
CA GLU A 37 -11.80 7.53 -16.98
C GLU A 37 -11.31 8.36 -15.80
N GLU A 38 -11.97 9.48 -15.51
CA GLU A 38 -11.64 10.31 -14.34
C GLU A 38 -11.83 9.55 -13.03
N ARG A 39 -12.90 8.74 -12.92
CA ARG A 39 -13.14 7.90 -11.74
C ARG A 39 -12.04 6.86 -11.55
N LEU A 40 -11.60 6.21 -12.62
CA LEU A 40 -10.52 5.23 -12.59
C LEU A 40 -9.21 5.88 -12.18
N GLN A 41 -8.89 7.04 -12.75
CA GLN A 41 -7.67 7.79 -12.44
C GLN A 41 -7.63 8.26 -10.98
N GLN A 42 -8.72 8.84 -10.48
CA GLN A 42 -8.82 9.26 -9.07
C GLN A 42 -8.70 8.08 -8.10
N ARG A 43 -9.26 6.93 -8.46
CA ARG A 43 -9.13 5.71 -7.66
C ARG A 43 -7.69 5.22 -7.62
N TYR A 44 -7.03 5.12 -8.77
CA TYR A 44 -5.63 4.73 -8.86
C TYR A 44 -4.72 5.66 -8.04
N GLU A 45 -4.87 6.98 -8.21
CA GLU A 45 -4.12 7.98 -7.45
C GLU A 45 -4.32 7.80 -5.93
N LYS A 46 -5.57 7.59 -5.51
CA LYS A 46 -5.92 7.35 -4.10
C LYS A 46 -5.26 6.09 -3.55
N ASP A 47 -5.34 4.98 -4.29
CA ASP A 47 -4.83 3.69 -3.84
C ASP A 47 -3.31 3.77 -3.63
N VAL A 48 -2.57 4.34 -4.59
CA VAL A 48 -1.11 4.57 -4.47
C VAL A 48 -0.77 5.46 -3.27
N TRP A 49 -1.57 6.50 -2.99
CA TRP A 49 -1.35 7.35 -1.82
C TRP A 49 -1.46 6.58 -0.50
N TYR A 50 -2.46 5.71 -0.36
CA TYR A 50 -2.64 4.90 0.84
C TYR A 50 -1.60 3.80 0.97
N ASP A 51 -1.23 3.15 -0.13
CA ASP A 51 -0.16 2.14 -0.15
C ASP A 51 1.16 2.75 0.30
N ASN A 52 1.49 3.95 -0.21
CA ASN A 52 2.69 4.68 0.21
C ASN A 52 2.64 5.08 1.69
N LEU A 53 1.46 5.51 2.18
CA LEU A 53 1.28 5.83 3.60
C LEU A 53 1.50 4.59 4.47
N GLU A 54 0.91 3.46 4.12
CA GLU A 54 1.12 2.19 4.82
C GLU A 54 2.58 1.76 4.80
N ALA A 55 3.23 1.79 3.63
CA ALA A 55 4.64 1.46 3.46
C ALA A 55 5.56 2.38 4.30
N SER A 56 5.21 3.66 4.44
CA SER A 56 5.97 4.60 5.29
C SER A 56 5.87 4.28 6.78
N MET A 57 4.75 3.70 7.23
CA MET A 57 4.53 3.32 8.63
C MET A 57 5.14 1.95 8.96
N ARG A 58 5.30 1.08 7.95
CA ARG A 58 5.88 -0.26 8.08
C ARG A 58 6.88 -0.53 6.96
N PRO A 59 8.04 0.15 6.96
CA PRO A 59 9.04 -0.10 5.95
C PRO A 59 9.52 -1.56 6.08
N GLY A 60 9.26 -2.36 5.04
CA GLY A 60 9.86 -3.69 4.94
C GLY A 60 11.37 -3.52 4.84
N PHE A 61 12.11 -4.02 5.83
CA PHE A 61 13.56 -4.05 5.73
C PHE A 61 13.94 -5.12 4.71
N VAL A 62 14.30 -4.69 3.50
CA VAL A 62 14.88 -5.57 2.48
C VAL A 62 16.39 -5.43 2.60
N PRO A 63 17.11 -6.47 3.07
CA PRO A 63 18.56 -6.44 3.09
C PRO A 63 19.07 -6.34 1.65
N VAL A 64 19.79 -5.27 1.34
CA VAL A 64 20.50 -5.10 0.07
C VAL A 64 21.96 -5.51 0.27
N GLY A 65 22.40 -6.54 -0.44
CA GLY A 65 23.76 -7.09 -0.34
C GLY A 65 23.80 -8.61 -0.55
N PRO A 66 24.98 -9.23 -0.48
CA PRO A 66 25.10 -10.68 -0.52
C PRO A 66 24.32 -11.28 0.66
N MET A 67 23.17 -11.89 0.37
CA MET A 67 22.45 -12.70 1.35
C MET A 67 23.12 -14.07 1.44
N LEU A 68 23.33 -14.56 2.67
CA LEU A 68 23.51 -15.99 2.84
C LEU A 68 22.24 -16.69 2.33
N PRO A 69 22.37 -17.75 1.52
CA PRO A 69 21.22 -18.58 1.16
C PRO A 69 20.52 -19.05 2.43
N THR A 70 19.22 -18.79 2.55
CA THR A 70 18.38 -19.35 3.62
C THR A 70 18.11 -20.84 3.40
N ASP A 71 18.27 -21.31 2.16
CA ASP A 71 18.24 -22.71 1.81
C ASP A 71 19.56 -23.38 2.19
N ILE A 72 19.67 -23.72 3.46
CA ILE A 72 20.50 -24.86 3.84
C ILE A 72 19.67 -26.07 3.44
N ASP A 73 19.99 -26.68 2.29
CA ASP A 73 19.44 -27.98 1.89
C ASP A 73 19.40 -28.88 3.13
N ASP A 74 18.25 -29.48 3.45
CA ASP A 74 18.10 -30.26 4.68
C ASP A 74 19.09 -31.44 4.74
N ARG A 75 19.64 -31.88 3.59
CA ARG A 75 20.76 -32.87 3.49
C ARG A 75 22.12 -32.36 3.97
N PHE A 76 22.26 -31.06 4.25
CA PHE A 76 23.46 -30.44 4.83
C PHE A 76 23.18 -29.92 6.24
N LYS A 77 22.02 -30.25 6.81
CA LYS A 77 21.57 -29.74 8.10
C LYS A 77 21.97 -30.68 9.22
N ASN A 78 22.96 -30.23 9.97
CA ASN A 78 23.46 -30.94 11.14
C ASN A 78 22.49 -30.79 12.33
N TYR A 79 21.79 -31.85 12.70
CA TYR A 79 20.94 -31.91 13.89
C TYR A 79 21.78 -32.30 15.11
N ARG A 80 21.79 -31.44 16.14
CA ARG A 80 22.39 -31.77 17.45
C ARG A 80 21.37 -32.50 18.31
N SER A 81 21.68 -33.73 18.70
CA SER A 81 20.93 -34.48 19.69
C SER A 81 21.14 -33.89 21.10
N ARG A 82 20.25 -34.25 22.03
CA ARG A 82 20.33 -33.85 23.44
C ARG A 82 21.66 -34.22 24.10
N TYR A 83 22.35 -35.25 23.60
CA TYR A 83 23.64 -35.72 24.11
C TYR A 83 24.84 -35.19 23.31
N GLY A 84 24.62 -34.18 22.46
CA GLY A 84 25.68 -33.51 21.70
C GLY A 84 26.15 -34.25 20.45
N MET A 85 25.51 -35.36 20.08
CA MET A 85 25.80 -36.03 18.81
C MET A 85 25.24 -35.23 17.64
N VAL A 86 26.01 -35.11 16.56
CA VAL A 86 25.60 -34.41 15.34
C VAL A 86 25.31 -35.45 14.26
N SER A 87 24.09 -35.45 13.73
CA SER A 87 23.68 -36.29 12.59
C SER A 87 23.16 -35.41 11.46
N ASN A 88 23.33 -35.88 10.24
CA ASN A 88 22.76 -35.33 9.00
C ASN A 88 22.24 -36.49 8.12
N ASP A 89 21.84 -37.55 8.80
CA ASP A 89 21.30 -38.82 8.31
C ASP A 89 19.95 -39.03 9.01
#